data_AF-A0A5Q4ERY8-F1
#
_entry.id   AF-A0A5Q4ERY8-F1
#
_cell.length_a   1.000
_cell.length_b   1.000
_cell.length_c   1.000
_cell.angle_alpha   90.00
_cell.angle_beta   90.00
_cell.angle_gamma   90.00
#
_symmetry.space_group_name_H-M   'P 1'
#
loop_
_entity.id
_entity.type
_entity.pdbx_description
1 polymer ?
#
loop_
_entity_poly.entity_id
_entity_poly.type
_entity_poly.pdbx_seq_one_letter_code
_entity_poly.pdbx_strand_id
1 'polypeptide(L)'
;MGVFVASFAGTTMDTACRLQRYVIQELARTFLPRAPRRACPTCGYDVSGLSVAGKELESPHSHHEESTHAHTPIGHERDAEAEPGPAGEASGAAAADPQCPECGTICPLEQTEATAWRATLRAQRALASNLNPFKWLATVHGATLFAVATAAMLAAVPPPGQALSWQNAGMGGLILWPLFGATNQLLAGLAFIVIAAWLIAKKRPWWFIVAPTIIMIVLPAWALSWQAFVGNEANPSWLADAKWPLVAIAVIVLALEAWLVVEVGVRMVRKDSAPLEQSEQDR
;
A
#
# COMPACT_ATOMS: atom_id res chain seq x y z
N MET A 1 28.50 -17.39 18.81
CA MET A 1 28.21 -16.40 17.74
C MET A 1 27.43 -16.98 16.57
N GLY A 2 27.82 -18.12 15.98
CA GLY A 2 27.13 -18.68 14.80
C GLY A 2 25.62 -18.92 14.96
N VAL A 3 25.18 -19.47 16.09
CA VAL A 3 23.74 -19.70 16.37
C VAL A 3 22.96 -18.38 16.42
N PHE A 4 23.51 -17.35 17.07
CA PHE A 4 22.87 -16.03 17.15
C PHE A 4 22.72 -15.38 15.76
N VAL A 5 23.78 -15.41 14.95
CA VAL A 5 23.76 -14.88 13.59
C VAL A 5 22.76 -15.65 12.71
N ALA A 6 22.73 -16.97 12.82
CA ALA A 6 21.78 -17.81 12.08
C ALA A 6 20.33 -17.54 12.50
N SER A 7 20.04 -17.42 13.80
CA SER A 7 18.70 -17.11 14.31
C SER A 7 18.23 -15.73 13.87
N PHE A 8 19.10 -14.71 13.97
CA PHE A 8 18.80 -13.35 13.53
C PHE A 8 18.56 -13.27 12.02
N ALA A 9 19.40 -13.95 11.22
CA ALA A 9 19.19 -14.04 9.78
C ALA A 9 17.87 -14.76 9.45
N GLY A 10 17.55 -15.84 10.17
CA GLY A 10 16.31 -16.59 10.00
C GLY A 10 15.04 -15.79 10.30
N THR A 11 15.01 -15.04 11.40
CA THR A 11 13.85 -14.20 11.75
C THR A 11 13.67 -13.03 10.79
N THR A 12 14.77 -12.42 10.37
CA THR A 12 14.71 -11.32 9.40
C THR A 12 14.27 -11.82 8.03
N MET A 13 14.73 -13.01 7.62
CA MET A 13 14.31 -13.66 6.38
C MET A 13 12.82 -14.03 6.41
N ASP A 14 12.30 -14.59 7.52
CA ASP A 14 10.86 -14.88 7.67
C ASP A 14 10.02 -13.59 7.56
N THR A 15 10.44 -12.52 8.23
CA THR A 15 9.75 -11.22 8.19
C THR A 15 9.78 -10.63 6.77
N ALA A 16 10.95 -10.61 6.13
CA ALA A 16 11.11 -10.09 4.76
C ALA A 16 10.27 -10.87 3.75
N CYS A 17 10.25 -12.21 3.83
CA CYS A 17 9.45 -13.04 2.95
C CYS A 17 7.95 -12.80 3.13
N ARG A 18 7.49 -12.58 4.38
CA ARG A 18 6.08 -12.22 4.66
C ARG A 18 5.73 -10.85 4.09
N LEU A 19 6.58 -9.85 4.30
CA LEU A 19 6.37 -8.50 3.78
C LEU A 19 6.34 -8.50 2.24
N GLN A 20 7.32 -9.15 1.61
CA GLN A 20 7.39 -9.27 0.16
C GLN A 20 6.14 -9.96 -0.39
N ARG A 21 5.67 -11.04 0.26
CA ARG A 21 4.40 -11.69 -0.08
C ARG A 21 3.22 -10.72 -0.03
N TYR A 22 3.08 -9.92 1.04
CA TYR A 22 1.99 -8.94 1.14
C TYR A 22 2.06 -7.87 0.05
N VAL A 23 3.26 -7.34 -0.22
CA VAL A 23 3.47 -6.36 -1.29
C VAL A 23 3.10 -6.94 -2.65
N ILE A 24 3.54 -8.16 -2.97
CA ILE A 24 3.19 -8.84 -4.23
C ILE A 24 1.69 -9.02 -4.35
N GLN A 25 1.01 -9.46 -3.27
CA GLN A 25 -0.43 -9.65 -3.28
C GLN A 25 -1.19 -8.34 -3.54
N GLU A 26 -0.75 -7.25 -2.93
CA GLU A 26 -1.40 -5.95 -3.07
C GLU A 26 -1.21 -5.37 -4.47
N LEU A 27 0.02 -5.44 -4.99
CA LEU A 27 0.32 -5.07 -6.37
C LEU A 27 -0.49 -5.93 -7.35
N ALA A 28 -0.55 -7.25 -7.15
CA ALA A 28 -1.29 -8.14 -8.03
C ALA A 28 -2.81 -7.87 -8.01
N ARG A 29 -3.39 -7.56 -6.85
CA ARG A 29 -4.81 -7.19 -6.73
C ARG A 29 -5.15 -5.89 -7.45
N THR A 30 -4.19 -4.98 -7.61
CA THR A 30 -4.38 -3.73 -8.37
C THR A 30 -4.66 -4.00 -9.85
N PHE A 31 -4.13 -5.10 -10.39
CA PHE A 31 -4.34 -5.52 -11.78
C PHE A 31 -5.48 -6.53 -11.98
N LEU A 32 -6.16 -6.93 -10.90
CA LEU A 32 -7.33 -7.79 -11.00
C LEU A 32 -8.60 -6.97 -11.22
N PRO A 33 -9.55 -7.48 -12.01
CA PRO A 33 -10.86 -6.86 -12.10
C PRO A 33 -11.45 -6.71 -10.71
N ARG A 34 -11.91 -5.50 -10.36
CA ARG A 34 -12.65 -5.30 -9.12
C ARG A 34 -13.93 -6.11 -9.20
N ALA A 35 -14.29 -6.75 -8.08
CA ALA A 35 -15.60 -7.37 -8.00
C ALA A 35 -16.68 -6.30 -8.23
N PRO A 36 -17.71 -6.58 -9.04
CA PRO A 36 -18.80 -5.63 -9.26
C PRO A 36 -19.48 -5.30 -7.93
N ARG A 37 -19.87 -4.04 -7.72
CA ARG A 37 -20.54 -3.59 -6.49
C ARG A 37 -21.90 -4.29 -6.31
N ARG A 38 -22.60 -4.53 -7.42
CA ARG A 38 -23.81 -5.35 -7.50
C ARG A 38 -23.68 -6.32 -8.66
N ALA A 39 -23.77 -7.62 -8.38
CA ALA A 39 -23.81 -8.66 -9.38
C ALA A 39 -25.21 -9.25 -9.51
N CYS A 40 -25.56 -9.78 -10.68
CA CYS A 40 -26.76 -10.58 -10.86
C CYS A 40 -26.63 -11.89 -10.04
N PRO A 41 -27.62 -12.25 -9.20
CA PRO A 41 -27.57 -13.48 -8.42
C PRO A 41 -27.61 -14.73 -9.29
N THR A 42 -28.18 -14.65 -10.49
CA THR A 42 -28.32 -15.80 -11.41
C THR A 42 -27.06 -16.05 -12.22
N CYS A 43 -26.55 -15.04 -12.94
CA CYS A 43 -25.45 -15.20 -13.90
C CYS A 43 -24.13 -14.53 -13.49
N GLY A 44 -24.14 -13.60 -12.52
CA GLY A 44 -22.94 -12.87 -12.09
C GLY A 44 -22.60 -11.63 -12.93
N TYR A 45 -23.45 -11.21 -13.87
CA TYR A 45 -23.30 -9.96 -14.63
C TYR A 45 -23.26 -8.73 -13.72
N ASP A 46 -22.44 -7.72 -14.06
CA ASP A 46 -22.39 -6.45 -13.31
C ASP A 46 -23.63 -5.60 -13.60
N VAL A 47 -24.49 -5.46 -12.59
CA VAL A 47 -25.71 -4.66 -12.66
C VAL A 47 -25.57 -3.30 -11.97
N SER A 48 -24.35 -2.93 -11.54
CA SER A 48 -24.08 -1.71 -10.78
C SER A 48 -24.42 -0.42 -11.55
N GLY A 49 -24.41 -0.47 -12.88
CA GLY A 49 -24.68 0.67 -13.76
C GLY A 49 -26.10 0.71 -14.36
N LEU A 50 -26.98 -0.23 -14.02
CA LEU A 50 -28.36 -0.21 -14.49
C LEU A 50 -29.14 0.84 -13.70
N SER A 51 -29.27 2.04 -14.28
CA SER A 51 -30.08 3.12 -13.71
C SER A 51 -31.55 2.71 -13.67
N VAL A 52 -32.14 2.71 -12.49
CA VAL A 52 -33.59 2.85 -12.36
C VAL A 52 -33.93 4.24 -12.89
N ALA A 53 -34.87 4.34 -13.83
CA ALA A 53 -35.42 5.62 -14.23
C ALA A 53 -35.94 6.37 -12.98
N GLY A 54 -35.17 7.36 -12.51
CA GLY A 54 -35.64 8.35 -11.54
C GLY A 54 -35.09 8.31 -10.10
N LYS A 55 -34.07 7.52 -9.74
CA LYS A 55 -33.36 7.73 -8.46
C LYS A 55 -31.94 7.17 -8.49
N GLU A 56 -30.97 8.08 -8.47
CA GLU A 56 -29.61 7.77 -8.05
C GLU A 56 -29.71 7.29 -6.60
N LEU A 57 -29.54 5.98 -6.38
CA LEU A 57 -29.44 5.43 -5.03
C LEU A 57 -28.10 5.89 -4.47
N GLU A 58 -28.14 6.91 -3.62
CA GLU A 58 -27.02 7.35 -2.81
C GLU A 58 -26.30 6.15 -2.19
N SER A 59 -24.98 6.16 -2.36
CA SER A 59 -24.05 5.18 -1.84
C SER A 59 -24.18 5.04 -0.33
N PRO A 60 -24.37 3.84 0.26
CA PRO A 60 -24.00 3.64 1.65
C PRO A 60 -22.48 3.61 1.71
N HIS A 61 -21.90 4.65 2.29
CA HIS A 61 -20.47 4.92 2.50
C HIS A 61 -19.74 5.69 1.41
N SER A 62 -19.98 7.00 1.35
CA SER A 62 -18.91 7.97 1.07
C SER A 62 -19.26 9.36 1.61
N HIS A 63 -18.79 9.62 2.83
CA HIS A 63 -18.27 10.90 3.34
C HIS A 63 -19.19 12.10 3.69
N HIS A 64 -18.89 12.63 4.89
CA HIS A 64 -18.93 14.03 5.38
C HIS A 64 -20.15 14.56 6.17
N GLU A 65 -19.95 14.65 7.49
CA GLU A 65 -20.55 15.66 8.39
C GLU A 65 -20.17 17.09 7.94
N GLU A 66 -21.20 17.84 7.57
CA GLU A 66 -21.66 19.13 8.14
C GLU A 66 -20.82 20.44 8.07
N SER A 67 -21.43 21.43 7.39
CA SER A 67 -21.42 22.90 7.63
C SER A 67 -20.09 23.67 7.46
N THR A 68 -20.00 24.93 7.02
CA THR A 68 -20.88 26.10 7.24
C THR A 68 -20.42 27.27 6.32
N HIS A 69 -21.31 28.25 6.15
CA HIS A 69 -21.09 29.67 5.80
C HIS A 69 -21.17 30.17 4.33
N ALA A 70 -22.32 30.83 4.11
CA ALA A 70 -22.49 32.20 3.60
C ALA A 70 -22.10 32.53 2.14
N HIS A 71 -23.10 32.89 1.33
CA HIS A 71 -23.27 34.26 0.82
C HIS A 71 -24.59 34.42 0.05
N THR A 72 -25.44 35.33 0.51
CA THR A 72 -26.47 36.04 -0.27
C THR A 72 -25.77 37.11 -1.15
N PRO A 73 -26.32 37.53 -2.31
CA PRO A 73 -27.31 38.63 -2.30
C PRO A 73 -28.45 38.55 -3.35
N ILE A 74 -29.66 38.92 -2.90
CA ILE A 74 -30.63 39.92 -3.43
C ILE A 74 -30.84 40.06 -4.96
N GLY A 75 -32.10 39.91 -5.39
CA GLY A 75 -32.68 40.51 -6.61
C GLY A 75 -34.08 39.96 -6.98
N HIS A 76 -35.15 40.55 -6.43
CA HIS A 76 -36.23 41.31 -7.11
C HIS A 76 -37.31 40.54 -7.92
N GLU A 77 -38.51 40.47 -7.31
CA GLU A 77 -39.88 40.63 -7.85
C GLU A 77 -40.35 39.88 -9.11
N ARG A 78 -41.37 39.02 -8.94
CA ARG A 78 -42.77 39.38 -9.23
C ARG A 78 -43.74 38.23 -8.94
N ASP A 79 -44.83 38.62 -8.29
CA ASP A 79 -45.98 37.83 -7.92
C ASP A 79 -46.76 37.31 -9.13
N ALA A 80 -47.21 36.06 -9.03
CA ALA A 80 -48.31 35.51 -9.82
C ALA A 80 -48.97 34.40 -9.02
N GLU A 81 -49.93 34.78 -8.17
CA GLU A 81 -50.95 33.89 -7.63
C GLU A 81 -51.59 33.04 -8.73
N ALA A 82 -51.36 31.73 -8.67
CA ALA A 82 -52.16 30.71 -9.34
C ALA A 82 -52.74 29.79 -8.26
N GLU A 83 -54.08 29.70 -8.24
CA GLU A 83 -54.86 28.97 -7.26
C GLU A 83 -54.52 27.47 -7.17
N PRO A 84 -54.66 26.82 -5.99
CA PRO A 84 -54.39 25.40 -5.83
C PRO A 84 -55.54 24.56 -6.42
N GLY A 85 -55.31 23.97 -7.60
CA GLY A 85 -56.12 22.87 -8.14
C GLY A 85 -55.95 21.59 -7.29
N PRO A 86 -56.94 20.67 -7.31
CA PRO A 86 -57.04 19.61 -6.32
C PRO A 86 -55.88 18.63 -6.43
N ALA A 87 -55.42 18.19 -5.25
CA ALA A 87 -54.41 17.16 -5.06
C ALA A 87 -54.70 15.93 -5.93
N GLY A 88 -53.96 15.81 -7.03
CA GLY A 88 -53.82 14.56 -7.75
C GLY A 88 -52.88 13.66 -6.95
N GLU A 89 -53.41 12.51 -6.53
CA GLU A 89 -52.63 11.41 -5.97
C GLU A 89 -51.50 11.05 -6.95
N ALA A 90 -50.29 11.54 -6.68
CA ALA A 90 -49.08 11.01 -7.29
C ALA A 90 -48.89 9.60 -6.72
N SER A 91 -49.37 8.60 -7.46
CA SER A 91 -49.06 7.20 -7.17
C SER A 91 -47.54 7.06 -7.16
N GLY A 92 -46.99 6.72 -6.00
CA GLY A 92 -45.59 6.37 -5.86
C GLY A 92 -45.34 5.12 -6.69
N ALA A 93 -44.84 5.29 -7.91
CA ALA A 93 -44.35 4.18 -8.70
C ALA A 93 -43.13 3.60 -7.97
N ALA A 94 -43.32 2.42 -7.38
CA ALA A 94 -42.21 1.62 -6.87
C ALA A 94 -41.19 1.45 -7.99
N ALA A 95 -39.92 1.77 -7.71
CA ALA A 95 -38.81 1.54 -8.63
C ALA A 95 -38.86 0.07 -9.11
N ALA A 96 -39.13 -0.14 -10.41
CA ALA A 96 -39.15 -1.49 -10.96
C ALA A 96 -37.73 -2.08 -10.93
N ASP A 97 -37.64 -3.34 -10.51
CA ASP A 97 -36.36 -4.04 -10.47
C ASP A 97 -35.76 -4.17 -11.88
N PRO A 98 -34.47 -3.87 -12.07
CA PRO A 98 -33.83 -3.92 -13.38
C PRO A 98 -33.72 -5.35 -13.89
N GLN A 99 -34.01 -5.54 -15.19
CA GLN A 99 -33.82 -6.81 -15.87
C GLN A 99 -32.36 -6.94 -16.34
N CYS A 100 -31.71 -8.05 -16.00
CA CYS A 100 -30.33 -8.31 -16.39
C CYS A 100 -30.23 -8.51 -17.92
N PRO A 101 -29.36 -7.77 -18.63
CA PRO A 101 -29.22 -7.89 -20.09
C PRO A 101 -28.61 -9.22 -20.53
N GLU A 102 -27.84 -9.89 -19.66
CA GLU A 102 -27.16 -11.15 -20.03
C GLU A 102 -28.05 -12.40 -19.86
N CYS A 103 -28.84 -12.50 -18.79
CA CYS A 103 -29.66 -13.70 -18.51
C CYS A 103 -31.17 -13.45 -18.44
N GLY A 104 -31.61 -12.21 -18.65
CA GLY A 104 -33.02 -11.82 -18.60
C GLY A 104 -33.67 -11.92 -17.22
N THR A 105 -32.91 -12.24 -16.16
CA THR A 105 -33.46 -12.33 -14.79
C THR A 105 -33.68 -10.94 -14.20
N ILE A 106 -34.83 -10.74 -13.57
CA ILE A 106 -35.14 -9.54 -12.78
C ILE A 106 -34.28 -9.55 -11.51
N CYS A 107 -33.49 -8.50 -11.30
CA CYS A 107 -32.53 -8.40 -10.21
C CYS A 107 -33.06 -7.45 -9.13
N PRO A 108 -33.37 -7.93 -7.92
CA PRO A 108 -33.88 -7.09 -6.84
C PRO A 108 -32.92 -5.93 -6.51
N LEU A 109 -33.46 -4.71 -6.43
CA LEU A 109 -32.72 -3.53 -5.98
C LEU A 109 -32.35 -3.60 -4.50
N GLU A 110 -33.19 -4.27 -3.71
CA GLU A 110 -33.00 -4.58 -2.31
C GLU A 110 -32.48 -6.02 -2.17
N GLN A 111 -31.17 -6.18 -2.03
CA GLN A 111 -30.53 -7.48 -1.92
C GLN A 111 -30.37 -7.86 -0.44
N THR A 112 -30.88 -9.04 -0.06
CA THR A 112 -30.55 -9.64 1.22
C THR A 112 -29.07 -10.05 1.25
N GLU A 113 -28.41 -9.99 2.41
CA GLU A 113 -26.98 -10.34 2.55
C GLU A 113 -26.62 -11.70 1.91
N ALA A 114 -27.53 -12.67 2.03
CA ALA A 114 -27.36 -14.02 1.46
C ALA A 114 -27.41 -14.06 -0.08
N THR A 115 -28.22 -13.21 -0.71
CA THR A 115 -28.32 -13.14 -2.18
C THR A 115 -27.20 -12.31 -2.78
N ALA A 116 -26.81 -11.22 -2.11
CA ALA A 116 -25.64 -10.43 -2.44
C ALA A 116 -24.36 -11.29 -2.41
N TRP A 117 -24.13 -12.06 -1.35
CA TRP A 117 -22.97 -12.95 -1.23
C TRP A 117 -22.87 -13.98 -2.38
N ARG A 118 -23.99 -14.63 -2.73
CA ARG A 118 -24.02 -15.62 -3.83
C ARG A 118 -23.75 -14.98 -5.19
N ALA A 119 -24.27 -13.77 -5.40
CA ALA A 119 -24.05 -13.00 -6.61
C ALA A 119 -22.58 -12.58 -6.75
N THR A 120 -21.97 -12.07 -5.67
CA THR A 120 -20.55 -11.69 -5.64
C THR A 120 -19.64 -12.89 -5.88
N LEU A 121 -19.91 -14.05 -5.27
CA LEU A 121 -19.14 -15.27 -5.50
C LEU A 121 -19.21 -15.77 -6.95
N ARG A 122 -20.38 -15.66 -7.60
CA ARG A 122 -20.56 -16.07 -9.00
C ARG A 122 -19.91 -15.08 -9.97
N ALA A 123 -20.07 -13.78 -9.75
CA ALA A 123 -19.34 -12.76 -10.50
C ALA A 123 -17.83 -12.94 -10.37
N GLN A 124 -17.33 -13.19 -9.16
CA GLN A 124 -15.91 -13.49 -8.93
C GLN A 124 -15.47 -14.75 -9.68
N ARG A 125 -16.31 -15.78 -9.79
CA ARG A 125 -16.03 -16.99 -10.59
C ARG A 125 -16.07 -16.75 -12.11
N ALA A 126 -16.97 -15.89 -12.59
CA ALA A 126 -17.08 -15.53 -14.00
C ALA A 126 -15.89 -14.64 -14.46
N LEU A 127 -15.43 -13.74 -13.59
CA LEU A 127 -14.24 -12.90 -13.80
C LEU A 127 -12.92 -13.69 -13.61
N ALA A 128 -13.00 -14.87 -13.03
CA ALA A 128 -11.87 -15.71 -12.67
C ALA A 128 -11.45 -16.62 -13.84
N SER A 129 -10.98 -16.04 -14.95
CA SER A 129 -10.20 -16.83 -15.90
C SER A 129 -8.97 -17.44 -15.20
N ASN A 130 -8.77 -18.75 -15.34
CA ASN A 130 -7.69 -19.48 -14.65
C ASN A 130 -6.29 -19.23 -15.25
N LEU A 131 -6.19 -18.34 -16.24
CA LEU A 131 -4.96 -18.03 -16.97
C LEU A 131 -4.37 -16.65 -16.61
N ASN A 132 -4.98 -15.90 -15.68
CA ASN A 132 -4.44 -14.59 -15.29
C ASN A 132 -3.27 -14.76 -14.29
N PRO A 133 -2.02 -14.40 -14.66
CA PRO A 133 -0.86 -14.54 -13.77
C PRO A 133 -0.99 -13.70 -12.49
N PHE A 134 -1.70 -12.57 -12.53
CA PHE A 134 -1.95 -11.72 -11.37
C PHE A 134 -2.91 -12.38 -10.37
N LYS A 135 -3.82 -13.25 -10.84
CA LYS A 135 -4.71 -14.02 -9.95
C LYS A 135 -3.91 -15.01 -9.12
N TRP A 136 -2.90 -15.63 -9.73
CA TRP A 136 -2.00 -16.56 -9.04
C TRP A 136 -1.08 -15.83 -8.06
N LEU A 137 -0.48 -14.70 -8.45
CA LEU A 137 0.29 -13.82 -7.56
C LEU A 137 -0.54 -13.22 -6.42
N ALA A 138 -1.86 -13.08 -6.56
CA ALA A 138 -2.73 -12.62 -5.47
C ALA A 138 -3.00 -13.70 -4.40
N THR A 139 -2.70 -14.98 -4.68
CA THR A 139 -2.87 -16.07 -3.71
C THR A 139 -1.71 -16.12 -2.71
N VAL A 140 -1.93 -16.75 -1.54
CA VAL A 140 -0.87 -16.93 -0.53
C VAL A 140 0.29 -17.75 -1.09
N HIS A 141 0.00 -18.87 -1.74
CA HIS A 141 1.02 -19.78 -2.25
C HIS A 141 1.78 -19.21 -3.46
N GLY A 142 1.09 -18.56 -4.41
CA GLY A 142 1.74 -17.96 -5.57
C GLY A 142 2.66 -16.80 -5.20
N ALA A 143 2.20 -15.88 -4.35
CA ALA A 143 3.03 -14.79 -3.84
C ALA A 143 4.24 -15.30 -3.03
N THR A 144 4.04 -16.33 -2.19
CA THR A 144 5.12 -16.88 -1.37
C THR A 144 6.16 -17.57 -2.24
N LEU A 145 5.73 -18.41 -3.18
CA LEU A 145 6.64 -19.10 -4.09
C LEU A 145 7.43 -18.10 -4.94
N PHE A 146 6.79 -17.05 -5.42
CA PHE A 146 7.48 -15.98 -6.15
C PHE A 146 8.52 -15.26 -5.29
N ALA A 147 8.17 -14.88 -4.06
CA ALA A 147 9.09 -14.23 -3.13
C ALA A 147 10.31 -15.12 -2.81
N VAL A 148 10.07 -16.38 -2.47
CA VAL A 148 11.14 -17.35 -2.17
C VAL A 148 12.00 -17.64 -3.40
N ALA A 149 11.39 -17.83 -4.58
CA ALA A 149 12.12 -18.12 -5.81
C ALA A 149 13.02 -16.96 -6.23
N THR A 150 12.53 -15.73 -6.19
CA THR A 150 13.33 -14.54 -6.53
C THR A 150 14.48 -14.32 -5.54
N ALA A 151 14.24 -14.52 -4.24
CA ALA A 151 15.29 -14.47 -3.23
C ALA A 151 16.33 -15.58 -3.40
N ALA A 152 15.90 -16.81 -3.70
CA ALA A 152 16.78 -17.95 -3.96
C ALA A 152 17.64 -17.73 -5.22
N MET A 153 17.06 -17.17 -6.28
CA MET A 153 17.80 -16.79 -7.49
C MET A 153 18.89 -15.75 -7.18
N LEU A 154 18.56 -14.72 -6.39
CA LEU A 154 19.53 -13.70 -5.98
C LEU A 154 20.65 -14.29 -5.10
N ALA A 155 20.31 -15.19 -4.17
CA ALA A 155 21.27 -15.87 -3.30
C ALA A 155 22.19 -16.84 -4.07
N ALA A 156 21.70 -17.40 -5.18
CA ALA A 156 22.45 -18.30 -6.05
C ALA A 156 23.44 -17.56 -6.97
N VAL A 157 23.40 -16.23 -7.07
CA VAL A 157 24.32 -15.47 -7.92
C VAL A 157 25.77 -15.68 -7.45
N PRO A 158 26.66 -16.22 -8.30
CA PRO A 158 28.05 -16.41 -7.94
C PRO A 158 28.79 -15.07 -7.92
N PRO A 159 29.92 -14.97 -7.18
CA PRO A 159 30.80 -13.81 -7.27
C PRO A 159 31.25 -13.53 -8.71
N PRO A 160 31.52 -12.25 -9.07
CA PRO A 160 32.03 -11.91 -10.39
C PRO A 160 33.26 -12.74 -10.75
N GLY A 161 33.24 -13.40 -11.91
CA GLY A 161 34.35 -14.24 -12.40
C GLY A 161 34.29 -15.72 -12.01
N GLN A 162 33.25 -16.19 -11.31
CA GLN A 162 33.06 -17.61 -11.01
C GLN A 162 31.79 -18.19 -11.66
N ALA A 163 31.85 -19.47 -12.06
CA ALA A 163 30.70 -20.19 -12.59
C ALA A 163 29.69 -20.53 -11.48
N LEU A 164 28.41 -20.62 -11.85
CA LEU A 164 27.34 -21.12 -10.99
C LEU A 164 27.60 -22.61 -10.69
N SER A 165 27.98 -22.91 -9.45
CA SER A 165 28.24 -24.27 -8.96
C SER A 165 27.59 -24.46 -7.59
N TRP A 166 27.35 -25.70 -7.19
CA TRP A 166 26.80 -26.01 -5.86
C TRP A 166 27.73 -25.56 -4.72
N GLN A 167 29.04 -25.42 -4.99
CA GLN A 167 30.03 -24.91 -4.03
C GLN A 167 29.98 -23.38 -3.90
N ASN A 168 29.61 -22.68 -4.97
CA ASN A 168 29.56 -21.22 -5.03
C ASN A 168 28.14 -20.67 -4.80
N ALA A 169 27.12 -21.53 -4.82
CA ALA A 169 25.75 -21.21 -4.50
C ALA A 169 25.64 -20.77 -3.02
N GLY A 170 25.05 -19.59 -2.77
CA GLY A 170 24.89 -19.03 -1.43
C GLY A 170 25.95 -18.00 -1.04
N MET A 171 27.02 -17.84 -1.83
CA MET A 171 28.03 -16.79 -1.61
C MET A 171 27.46 -15.37 -1.81
N GLY A 172 26.37 -15.24 -2.58
CA GLY A 172 25.63 -13.98 -2.74
C GLY A 172 25.16 -13.39 -1.42
N GLY A 173 24.80 -14.23 -0.43
CA GLY A 173 24.40 -13.77 0.90
C GLY A 173 25.53 -13.07 1.67
N LEU A 174 26.76 -13.58 1.56
CA LEU A 174 27.94 -12.96 2.19
C LEU A 174 28.32 -11.64 1.51
N ILE A 175 28.13 -11.56 0.19
CA ILE A 175 28.38 -10.35 -0.59
C ILE A 175 27.42 -9.22 -0.17
N LEU A 176 26.13 -9.54 0.06
CA LEU A 176 25.11 -8.56 0.42
C LEU A 176 25.09 -8.20 1.91
N TRP A 177 25.86 -8.90 2.75
CA TRP A 177 25.84 -8.73 4.20
C TRP A 177 26.11 -7.30 4.69
N PRO A 178 27.10 -6.55 4.15
CA PRO A 178 27.33 -5.18 4.61
C PRO A 178 26.16 -4.25 4.26
N LEU A 179 25.51 -4.48 3.11
CA LEU A 179 24.34 -3.72 2.70
C LEU A 179 23.14 -3.99 3.61
N PHE A 180 22.98 -5.24 4.05
CA PHE A 180 21.95 -5.60 5.03
C PHE A 180 22.11 -4.81 6.33
N GLY A 181 23.34 -4.74 6.86
CA GLY A 181 23.62 -3.99 8.08
C GLY A 181 23.30 -2.50 7.96
N ALA A 182 23.76 -1.86 6.87
CA ALA A 182 23.47 -0.45 6.61
C ALA A 182 21.96 -0.19 6.44
N THR A 183 21.27 -1.00 5.63
CA THR A 183 19.83 -0.85 5.37
C THR A 183 18.99 -1.03 6.64
N ASN A 184 19.37 -1.97 7.52
CA ASN A 184 18.65 -2.18 8.78
C ASN A 184 18.79 -0.97 9.73
N GLN A 185 19.94 -0.29 9.72
CA GLN A 185 20.12 0.93 10.50
C GLN A 185 19.31 2.11 9.93
N LEU A 186 19.17 2.20 8.61
CA LEU A 186 18.31 3.21 7.99
C LEU A 186 16.83 3.02 8.34
N LEU A 187 16.34 1.77 8.35
CA LEU A 187 14.98 1.46 8.81
C LEU A 187 14.79 1.81 10.29
N ALA A 188 15.81 1.58 11.13
CA ALA A 188 15.81 2.02 12.52
C ALA A 188 15.77 3.55 12.64
N GLY A 189 16.52 4.28 11.80
CA GLY A 189 16.48 5.74 11.71
C GLY A 189 15.08 6.26 11.38
N LEU A 190 14.42 5.66 10.37
CA LEU A 190 13.03 5.99 10.03
C LEU A 190 12.07 5.70 11.19
N ALA A 191 12.22 4.55 11.86
CA ALA A 191 11.41 4.22 13.03
C ALA A 191 11.58 5.25 14.14
N PHE A 192 12.79 5.70 14.44
CA PHE A 192 13.01 6.75 15.43
C PHE A 192 12.40 8.09 15.03
N ILE A 193 12.43 8.46 13.74
CA ILE A 193 11.74 9.66 13.24
C ILE A 193 10.23 9.55 13.49
N VAL A 194 9.62 8.39 13.20
CA VAL A 194 8.18 8.15 13.45
C VAL A 194 7.85 8.21 14.94
N ILE A 195 8.68 7.60 15.80
CA ILE A 195 8.49 7.65 17.26
C ILE A 195 8.66 9.08 17.77
N ALA A 196 9.64 9.83 17.27
CA ALA A 196 9.84 11.24 17.63
C ALA A 196 8.62 12.07 17.24
N ALA A 197 8.09 11.91 16.02
CA ALA A 197 6.87 12.58 15.59
C ALA A 197 5.65 12.20 16.45
N TRP A 198 5.52 10.93 16.83
CA TRP A 198 4.46 10.46 17.73
C TRP A 198 4.56 11.06 19.14
N LEU A 199 5.78 11.13 19.72
CA LEU A 199 6.00 11.77 21.01
C LEU A 199 5.71 13.27 20.97
N ILE A 200 6.11 13.94 19.89
CA ILE A 200 5.79 15.36 19.65
C ILE A 200 4.27 15.54 19.59
N ALA A 201 3.55 14.70 18.83
CA ALA A 201 2.10 14.74 18.73
C ALA A 201 1.41 14.53 20.09
N LYS A 202 1.97 13.67 20.95
CA LYS A 202 1.46 13.44 22.32
C LYS A 202 2.02 14.40 23.38
N LYS A 203 2.74 15.46 22.98
CA LYS A 203 3.34 16.47 23.88
C LYS A 203 4.24 15.85 24.97
N ARG A 204 4.92 14.74 24.64
CA ARG A 204 5.88 14.04 25.52
C ARG A 204 7.33 14.45 25.17
N PRO A 205 8.28 14.34 26.12
CA PRO A 205 9.67 14.69 25.84
C PRO A 205 10.23 13.80 24.73
N TRP A 206 10.72 14.40 23.63
CA TRP A 206 11.25 13.68 22.45
C TRP A 206 12.77 13.80 22.32
N TRP A 207 13.40 14.66 23.11
CA TRP A 207 14.81 15.04 22.97
C TRP A 207 15.78 13.85 23.08
N PHE A 208 15.44 12.81 23.86
CA PHE A 208 16.29 11.63 24.03
C PHE A 208 16.34 10.73 22.79
N ILE A 209 15.40 10.88 21.85
CA ILE A 209 15.38 10.12 20.59
C ILE A 209 16.30 10.73 19.53
N VAL A 210 16.61 12.02 19.66
CA VAL A 210 17.37 12.76 18.65
C VAL A 210 18.77 12.18 18.46
N ALA A 211 19.50 11.95 19.55
CA ALA A 211 20.84 11.39 19.50
C ALA A 211 20.91 10.02 18.80
N PRO A 212 20.11 8.99 19.18
CA PRO A 212 20.11 7.71 18.48
C PRO A 212 19.64 7.83 17.03
N THR A 213 18.72 8.76 16.70
CA THR A 213 18.31 9.02 15.31
C THR A 213 19.46 9.53 14.46
N ILE A 214 20.19 10.55 14.94
CA ILE A 214 21.32 11.14 14.21
C ILE A 214 22.40 10.07 13.98
N ILE A 215 22.72 9.29 15.01
CA ILE A 215 23.70 8.20 14.90
C ILE A 215 23.27 7.16 13.85
N MET A 216 21.98 6.77 13.85
CA MET A 216 21.41 5.78 12.93
C MET A 216 21.24 6.27 11.49
N ILE A 217 21.40 7.56 11.24
CA ILE A 217 21.46 8.14 9.89
C ILE A 217 22.93 8.27 9.49
N VAL A 218 23.73 8.98 10.28
CA VAL A 218 25.11 9.33 9.90
C VAL A 218 26.05 8.11 9.80
N LEU A 219 26.01 7.17 10.75
CA LEU A 219 26.93 6.04 10.75
C LEU A 219 26.73 5.08 9.56
N PRO A 220 25.50 4.62 9.24
CA PRO A 220 25.32 3.77 8.07
C PRO A 220 25.60 4.50 6.76
N ALA A 221 25.26 5.79 6.63
CA ALA A 221 25.63 6.60 5.47
C ALA A 221 27.15 6.63 5.28
N TRP A 222 27.88 6.89 6.37
CA TRP A 222 29.34 6.90 6.37
C TRP A 222 29.92 5.54 6.01
N ALA A 223 29.48 4.47 6.68
CA ALA A 223 29.98 3.12 6.47
C ALA A 223 29.73 2.64 5.02
N LEU A 224 28.55 2.90 4.48
CA LEU A 224 28.17 2.53 3.12
C LEU A 224 28.97 3.32 2.09
N SER A 225 29.15 4.63 2.30
CA SER A 225 29.99 5.48 1.43
C SER A 225 31.45 5.04 1.44
N TRP A 226 31.99 4.75 2.63
CA TRP A 226 33.37 4.27 2.77
C TRP A 226 33.57 2.94 2.05
N GLN A 227 32.70 1.97 2.26
CA GLN A 227 32.81 0.64 1.65
C GLN A 227 32.55 0.66 0.13
N ALA A 228 31.66 1.52 -0.34
CA ALA A 228 31.34 1.63 -1.76
C ALA A 228 32.48 2.30 -2.56
N PHE A 229 33.09 3.37 -2.04
CA PHE A 229 33.99 4.23 -2.81
C PHE A 229 35.45 4.24 -2.35
N VAL A 230 35.73 4.12 -1.05
CA VAL A 230 37.07 4.31 -0.48
C VAL A 230 37.79 2.99 -0.22
N GLY A 231 37.23 2.14 0.65
CA GLY A 231 37.82 0.86 1.04
C GLY A 231 39.16 1.01 1.79
N ASN A 232 39.85 -0.11 2.00
CA ASN A 232 41.22 -0.19 2.51
C ASN A 232 41.98 -1.37 1.90
N GLU A 233 43.27 -1.54 2.22
CA GLU A 233 44.09 -2.64 1.66
C GLU A 233 43.56 -4.04 2.00
N ALA A 234 42.90 -4.22 3.15
CA ALA A 234 42.32 -5.49 3.56
C ALA A 234 40.91 -5.74 2.97
N ASN A 235 40.18 -4.68 2.63
CA ASN A 235 38.81 -4.67 2.12
C ASN A 235 38.69 -3.55 1.08
N PRO A 236 39.08 -3.82 -0.18
CA PRO A 236 38.97 -2.83 -1.25
C PRO A 236 37.54 -2.35 -1.44
N SER A 237 37.39 -1.14 -2.00
CA SER A 237 36.08 -0.58 -2.28
C SER A 237 35.33 -1.41 -3.32
N TRP A 238 34.00 -1.42 -3.26
CA TRP A 238 33.20 -2.13 -4.26
C TRP A 238 33.38 -1.57 -5.67
N LEU A 239 33.70 -0.28 -5.77
CA LEU A 239 34.07 0.34 -7.03
C LEU A 239 35.39 -0.20 -7.59
N ALA A 240 36.41 -0.36 -6.75
CA ALA A 240 37.72 -0.93 -7.15
C ALA A 240 37.61 -2.41 -7.53
N ASP A 241 36.78 -3.17 -6.83
CA ASP A 241 36.52 -4.60 -7.09
C ASP A 241 35.56 -4.86 -8.27
N ALA A 242 35.11 -3.81 -8.98
CA ALA A 242 34.11 -3.90 -10.06
C ALA A 242 32.80 -4.60 -9.64
N LYS A 243 32.41 -4.50 -8.36
CA LYS A 243 31.16 -5.03 -7.80
C LYS A 243 29.99 -4.08 -8.10
N TRP A 244 29.72 -3.86 -9.39
CA TRP A 244 28.75 -2.88 -9.88
C TRP A 244 27.34 -2.98 -9.28
N PRO A 245 26.74 -4.18 -9.05
CA PRO A 245 25.43 -4.27 -8.43
C PRO A 245 25.40 -3.67 -7.02
N LEU A 246 26.47 -3.86 -6.24
CA LEU A 246 26.55 -3.35 -4.87
C LEU A 246 26.73 -1.83 -4.87
N VAL A 247 27.56 -1.30 -5.77
CA VAL A 247 27.74 0.14 -5.95
C VAL A 247 26.41 0.79 -6.34
N ALA A 248 25.67 0.20 -7.30
CA ALA A 248 24.39 0.73 -7.75
C ALA A 248 23.37 0.79 -6.61
N ILE A 249 23.21 -0.29 -5.85
CA ILE A 249 22.28 -0.32 -4.72
C ILE A 249 22.74 0.67 -3.63
N ALA A 250 24.05 0.75 -3.35
CA ALA A 250 24.58 1.70 -2.36
C ALA A 250 24.28 3.15 -2.73
N VAL A 251 24.46 3.53 -3.99
CA VAL A 251 24.14 4.87 -4.48
C VAL A 251 22.65 5.17 -4.34
N ILE A 252 21.79 4.23 -4.71
CA ILE A 252 20.33 4.38 -4.56
C ILE A 252 19.96 4.56 -3.09
N VAL A 253 20.52 3.75 -2.20
CA VAL A 253 20.26 3.82 -0.76
C VAL A 253 20.72 5.16 -0.18
N LEU A 254 21.93 5.63 -0.52
CA LEU A 254 22.44 6.94 -0.08
C LEU A 254 21.60 8.10 -0.63
N ALA A 255 21.11 8.00 -1.87
CA ALA A 255 20.23 9.00 -2.45
C ALA A 255 18.87 9.05 -1.73
N LEU A 256 18.29 7.88 -1.43
CA LEU A 256 17.03 7.78 -0.67
C LEU A 256 17.19 8.28 0.76
N GLU A 257 18.32 7.99 1.40
CA GLU A 257 18.64 8.50 2.73
C GLU A 257 18.77 10.04 2.72
N ALA A 258 19.53 10.60 1.78
CA ALA A 258 19.66 12.04 1.65
C ALA A 258 18.30 12.71 1.39
N TRP A 259 17.48 12.10 0.53
CA TRP A 259 16.10 12.54 0.29
C TRP A 259 15.27 12.53 1.58
N LEU A 260 15.33 11.44 2.37
CA LEU A 260 14.61 11.33 3.63
C LEU A 260 15.03 12.42 4.63
N VAL A 261 16.33 12.69 4.76
CA VAL A 261 16.85 13.74 5.65
C VAL A 261 16.33 15.11 5.22
N VAL A 262 16.34 15.41 3.92
CA VAL A 262 15.77 16.65 3.38
C VAL A 262 14.28 16.74 3.70
N GLU A 263 13.52 15.67 3.45
CA GLU A 263 12.08 15.63 3.63
C GLU A 263 11.68 15.84 5.11
N VAL A 264 12.41 15.21 6.04
CA VAL A 264 12.21 15.40 7.48
C VAL A 264 12.59 16.82 7.89
N GLY A 265 13.72 17.34 7.41
CA GLY A 265 14.15 18.72 7.68
C GLY A 265 13.11 19.75 7.23
N VAL A 266 12.58 19.59 6.02
CA VAL A 266 11.52 20.45 5.47
C VAL A 266 10.26 20.40 6.33
N ARG A 267 9.79 19.21 6.74
CA ARG A 267 8.59 19.07 7.59
C ARG A 267 8.78 19.64 8.99
N MET A 268 9.96 19.52 9.58
CA MET A 268 10.25 20.12 10.88
C MET A 268 10.23 21.65 10.84
N VAL A 269 10.70 22.25 9.74
CA VAL A 269 10.67 23.71 9.56
C VAL A 269 9.26 24.23 9.27
N ARG A 270 8.46 23.47 8.50
CA ARG A 270 7.10 23.89 8.10
C ARG A 270 6.08 23.88 9.23
N LYS A 271 6.34 23.20 10.36
CA LYS A 271 5.48 23.19 11.56
C LYS A 271 4.00 22.87 11.27
N ASP A 272 3.75 22.06 10.25
CA ASP A 272 2.40 21.60 9.90
C ASP A 272 1.93 20.59 10.96
N SER A 273 1.37 21.12 12.04
CA SER A 273 0.75 20.31 13.08
C SER A 273 -0.68 20.01 12.64
N ALA A 274 -0.90 18.87 11.99
CA ALA A 274 -2.25 18.36 11.81
C ALA A 274 -2.84 18.09 13.21
N PRO A 275 -3.98 18.70 13.59
CA PRO A 275 -4.60 18.42 14.88
C PRO A 275 -5.19 17.01 14.83
N LEU A 276 -4.57 16.05 15.52
CA LEU A 276 -5.11 14.69 15.70
C LEU A 276 -5.97 14.58 16.97
N GLU A 277 -6.47 15.68 17.52
CA GLU A 277 -6.99 15.70 18.90
C GLU A 277 -8.26 16.56 19.08
N GLN A 278 -9.11 16.68 18.07
CA GLN A 278 -10.41 17.38 18.21
C GLN A 278 -11.65 16.51 17.99
N SER A 279 -11.56 15.33 17.38
CA SER A 279 -12.74 14.47 17.17
C SER A 279 -12.94 13.36 18.22
N GLU A 280 -11.96 13.13 19.10
CA GLU A 280 -12.05 12.09 20.16
C GLU A 280 -12.38 12.66 21.55
N GLN A 281 -12.37 14.00 21.69
CA GLN A 281 -12.68 14.67 22.96
C GLN A 281 -14.10 15.25 22.99
N ASP A 282 -14.78 15.24 21.83
CA ASP A 282 -16.19 15.63 21.65
C ASP A 282 -17.15 14.42 21.48
N ARG A 283 -16.70 13.20 21.80
CA ARG A 283 -17.51 11.97 21.86
C ARG A 283 -17.42 11.32 23.23
#